data_AF-A0A5B8MVX6-F1
#
_entry.id   AF-A0A5B8MVX6-F1
#
_cell.length_a   1.000
_cell.length_b   1.000
_cell.length_c   1.000
_cell.angle_alpha   90.00
_cell.angle_beta   90.00
_cell.angle_gamma   90.00
#
_symmetry.space_group_name_H-M   'P 1'
#
loop_
_entity.id
_entity.type
_entity.pdbx_description
1 polymer ?
#
loop_
_entity_poly.entity_id
_entity_poly.type
_entity_poly.pdbx_seq_one_letter_code
_entity_poly.pdbx_strand_id
1 'polypeptide(L)'
;MGGREHNINRTNTNTNTRREVTAMAVKKWVKPQVNNNTGKAVRTEMHVREGDTVKVIAGKDKGKVGEVVKVYRKGLKAGQILVDDVNLVKKAIKPKSTMGGEEERGKIILTEAPIHHSNVMLFSKTKEVVSRVGHKVVGGKKLRYLVKTGEVLQEVPRKVQPQKEEDAEASDE
;
A
#
# COMPACT_ATOMS: atom_id res chain seq x y z
N MET A 1 -44.69 -2.82 -47.96
CA MET A 1 -44.60 -2.14 -46.65
C MET A 1 -43.63 -2.91 -45.79
N GLY A 2 -42.39 -2.41 -45.68
CA GLY A 2 -41.35 -3.03 -44.87
C GLY A 2 -41.59 -2.81 -43.39
N GLY A 3 -41.64 -3.90 -42.62
CA GLY A 3 -41.66 -3.89 -41.17
C GLY A 3 -40.30 -4.36 -40.65
N ARG A 4 -39.61 -3.45 -39.97
CA ARG A 4 -38.22 -3.54 -39.49
C ARG A 4 -37.98 -4.70 -38.52
N GLU A 5 -36.94 -5.46 -38.82
CA GLU A 5 -36.21 -6.32 -37.89
C GLU A 5 -35.83 -5.56 -36.61
N HIS A 6 -36.01 -6.18 -35.44
CA HIS A 6 -35.39 -5.74 -34.20
C HIS A 6 -34.60 -6.91 -33.61
N ASN A 7 -33.31 -6.89 -33.91
CA ASN A 7 -32.28 -7.76 -33.38
C ASN A 7 -32.00 -7.38 -31.91
N ILE A 8 -32.48 -8.18 -30.96
CA ILE A 8 -32.23 -7.98 -29.52
C ILE A 8 -30.98 -8.78 -29.14
N ASN A 9 -29.82 -8.18 -29.38
CA ASN A 9 -28.56 -8.62 -28.80
C ASN A 9 -28.18 -7.75 -27.60
N ARG A 10 -27.56 -8.41 -26.60
CA ARG A 10 -26.83 -7.89 -25.41
C ARG A 10 -27.56 -7.98 -24.07
N THR A 11 -27.62 -9.18 -23.50
CA THR A 11 -27.56 -9.32 -22.04
C THR A 11 -26.11 -9.24 -21.60
N ASN A 12 -25.67 -8.03 -21.26
CA ASN A 12 -24.37 -7.79 -20.64
C ASN A 12 -24.42 -8.32 -19.19
N THR A 13 -24.10 -9.59 -18.98
CA THR A 13 -23.88 -10.16 -17.65
C THR A 13 -22.54 -9.68 -17.12
N ASN A 14 -22.50 -8.41 -16.73
CA ASN A 14 -21.40 -7.87 -15.95
C ASN A 14 -21.44 -8.57 -14.59
N THR A 15 -20.75 -9.71 -14.49
CA THR A 15 -20.43 -10.38 -13.24
C THR A 15 -19.50 -9.44 -12.50
N ASN A 16 -20.11 -8.47 -11.83
CA ASN A 16 -19.47 -7.62 -10.85
C ASN A 16 -19.02 -8.56 -9.74
N THR A 17 -17.84 -9.16 -9.94
CA THR A 17 -17.06 -9.85 -8.94
C THR A 17 -16.97 -8.86 -7.81
N ARG A 18 -17.82 -9.09 -6.81
CA ARG A 18 -17.95 -8.33 -5.59
C ARG A 18 -16.58 -8.43 -4.94
N ARG A 19 -15.67 -7.53 -5.31
CA ARG A 19 -14.43 -7.30 -4.59
C ARG A 19 -14.91 -7.07 -3.17
N GLU A 20 -14.70 -8.05 -2.32
CA GLU A 20 -14.88 -7.91 -0.88
C GLU A 20 -13.87 -6.87 -0.42
N VAL A 21 -14.19 -5.59 -0.66
CA VAL A 21 -13.65 -4.50 0.11
C VAL A 21 -14.10 -4.80 1.52
N THR A 22 -13.21 -5.43 2.29
CA THR A 22 -13.33 -5.55 3.73
C THR A 22 -13.53 -4.12 4.22
N ALA A 23 -14.79 -3.72 4.37
CA ALA A 23 -15.16 -2.39 4.80
C ALA A 23 -14.62 -2.29 6.22
N MET A 24 -13.51 -1.58 6.38
CA MET A 24 -13.06 -1.18 7.70
C MET A 24 -14.24 -0.42 8.31
N ALA A 25 -14.76 -0.88 9.45
CA ALA A 25 -15.75 -0.16 10.22
C ALA A 25 -15.09 1.11 10.77
N VAL A 26 -15.03 2.14 9.93
CA VAL A 26 -14.48 3.44 10.26
C VAL A 26 -15.61 4.24 10.90
N LYS A 27 -15.32 4.95 11.99
CA LYS A 27 -16.29 5.86 12.60
C LYS A 27 -16.77 6.84 11.53
N LYS A 28 -18.09 7.04 11.42
CA LYS A 28 -18.73 7.87 10.38
C LYS A 28 -18.15 9.30 10.26
N TRP A 29 -17.61 9.84 11.35
CA TRP A 29 -17.02 11.18 11.43
C TRP A 29 -15.51 11.25 11.11
N VAL A 30 -14.82 10.12 10.92
CA VAL A 30 -13.44 10.13 10.46
C VAL A 30 -13.45 10.08 8.94
N LYS A 31 -13.23 11.24 8.32
CA LYS A 31 -13.16 11.38 6.86
C LYS A 31 -11.70 11.54 6.41
N PRO A 32 -11.30 10.93 5.28
CA PRO A 32 -9.98 11.18 4.74
C PRO A 32 -9.88 12.64 4.25
N GLN A 33 -8.70 13.23 4.33
CA GLN A 33 -8.45 14.53 3.72
C GLN A 33 -8.60 14.42 2.19
N VAL A 34 -9.42 15.28 1.61
CA VAL A 34 -9.68 15.35 0.17
C VAL A 34 -9.34 16.74 -0.36
N ASN A 35 -8.88 16.82 -1.60
CA ASN A 35 -8.67 18.10 -2.28
C ASN A 35 -10.03 18.65 -2.73
N ASN A 36 -10.35 19.88 -2.33
CA ASN A 36 -11.62 20.55 -2.65
C ASN A 36 -11.87 20.71 -4.16
N ASN A 37 -10.82 20.81 -4.98
CA ASN A 37 -10.96 21.01 -6.43
C ASN A 37 -11.18 19.69 -7.18
N THR A 38 -10.66 18.57 -6.68
CA THR A 38 -10.66 17.29 -7.41
C THR A 38 -11.52 16.21 -6.75
N GLY A 39 -11.92 16.41 -5.48
CA GLY A 39 -12.59 15.40 -4.66
C GLY A 39 -11.73 14.17 -4.32
N LYS A 40 -10.49 14.10 -4.82
CA LYS A 40 -9.56 12.98 -4.61
C LYS A 40 -8.88 13.10 -3.24
N ALA A 41 -8.56 11.95 -2.65
CA ALA A 41 -7.81 11.89 -1.39
C ALA A 41 -6.42 12.53 -1.53
N VAL A 42 -6.07 13.39 -0.57
CA VAL A 42 -4.76 14.04 -0.47
C VAL A 42 -3.69 12.99 -0.19
N ARG A 43 -2.54 13.13 -0.84
CA ARG A 43 -1.37 12.27 -0.63
C ARG A 43 -0.48 12.88 0.43
N THR A 44 -0.16 12.12 1.47
CA THR A 44 0.87 12.50 2.46
C THR A 44 2.25 12.14 1.91
N GLU A 45 3.14 13.12 1.89
CA GLU A 45 4.55 12.89 1.58
C GLU A 45 5.28 12.29 2.78
N MET A 46 6.09 11.27 2.53
CA MET A 46 6.80 10.51 3.56
C MET A 46 8.23 10.24 3.12
N HIS A 47 9.16 10.24 4.08
CA HIS A 47 10.59 10.01 3.87
C HIS A 47 10.93 8.54 3.58
N VAL A 48 10.07 7.62 4.00
CA VAL A 48 10.23 6.16 3.85
C VAL A 48 9.53 5.63 2.60
N ARG A 49 10.07 4.53 2.06
CA ARG A 49 9.54 3.73 0.96
C ARG A 49 9.39 2.27 1.41
N GLU A 50 8.64 1.50 0.64
CA GLU A 50 8.52 0.04 0.85
C GLU A 50 9.91 -0.60 0.64
N GLY A 51 10.25 -1.62 1.42
CA GLY A 51 11.57 -2.25 1.42
C GLY A 51 12.68 -1.47 2.15
N ASP A 52 12.40 -0.27 2.68
CA ASP A 52 13.38 0.43 3.50
C ASP A 52 13.55 -0.29 4.86
N THR A 53 14.78 -0.42 5.34
CA THR A 53 15.06 -0.86 6.72
C THR A 53 15.01 0.33 7.67
N VAL A 54 14.21 0.22 8.73
CA VAL A 54 13.96 1.30 9.68
C VAL A 54 14.12 0.85 11.12
N LYS A 55 14.45 1.80 11.99
CA LYS A 55 14.45 1.64 13.45
C LYS A 55 13.36 2.50 14.07
N VAL A 56 12.63 1.95 15.02
CA VAL A 56 11.60 2.67 15.77
C VAL A 56 12.25 3.59 16.80
N ILE A 57 11.91 4.88 16.76
CA ILE A 57 12.45 5.93 17.62
C ILE A 57 11.60 6.12 18.87
N ALA A 58 10.28 5.98 18.71
CA ALA A 58 9.29 6.28 19.74
C ALA A 58 8.12 5.31 19.68
N GLY A 59 7.49 5.08 20.83
CA GLY A 59 6.37 4.15 21.02
C GLY A 59 6.77 2.88 21.77
N LYS A 60 5.83 1.92 21.82
CA LYS A 60 5.96 0.65 22.55
C LYS A 60 7.17 -0.17 22.12
N ASP A 61 7.45 -0.19 20.81
CA ASP A 61 8.51 -0.99 20.20
C ASP A 61 9.79 -0.18 19.92
N LYS A 62 10.05 0.86 20.72
CA LYS A 62 11.25 1.71 20.58
C LYS A 62 12.53 0.85 20.58
N GLY A 63 13.39 1.10 19.60
CA GLY A 63 14.68 0.42 19.46
C GLY A 63 14.66 -0.80 18.55
N LYS A 64 13.49 -1.37 18.24
CA LYS A 64 13.39 -2.47 17.28
C LYS A 64 13.72 -1.98 15.85
N VAL A 65 14.34 -2.87 15.09
CA VAL A 65 14.67 -2.67 13.67
C VAL A 65 13.80 -3.62 12.86
N GLY A 66 13.23 -3.12 11.76
CA GLY A 66 12.39 -3.91 10.87
C GLY A 66 12.37 -3.34 9.45
N GLU A 67 11.78 -4.09 8.53
CA GLU A 67 11.61 -3.68 7.13
C GLU A 67 10.20 -3.13 6.90
N VAL A 68 10.08 -2.11 6.03
CA VAL A 68 8.79 -1.51 5.70
C VAL A 68 8.07 -2.36 4.64
N VAL A 69 7.03 -3.08 5.05
CA VAL A 69 6.19 -3.90 4.15
C VAL A 69 5.30 -3.03 3.27
N LYS A 70 4.67 -2.01 3.86
CA LYS A 70 3.63 -1.24 3.18
C LYS A 70 3.57 0.18 3.66
N VAL A 71 3.35 1.11 2.72
CA VAL A 71 3.29 2.54 3.02
C VAL A 71 1.91 3.12 2.66
N TYR A 72 1.17 3.63 3.64
CA TYR A 72 -0.16 4.21 3.44
C TYR A 72 -0.06 5.71 3.14
N ARG A 73 -0.04 6.07 1.85
CA ARG A 73 0.09 7.47 1.39
C ARG A 73 -1.21 8.25 1.29
N LYS A 74 -2.38 7.59 1.27
CA LYS A 74 -3.68 8.21 1.01
C LYS A 74 -4.76 7.58 1.90
N GLY A 75 -5.89 8.28 2.01
CA GLY A 75 -7.07 7.79 2.72
C GLY A 75 -6.97 7.96 4.24
N LEU A 76 -7.66 7.11 4.99
CA LEU A 76 -7.80 7.25 6.44
C LEU A 76 -6.54 6.88 7.23
N LYS A 77 -5.68 6.03 6.64
CA LYS A 77 -4.40 5.61 7.22
C LYS A 77 -3.22 6.42 6.70
N ALA A 78 -3.49 7.57 6.06
CA ALA A 78 -2.44 8.38 5.48
C ALA A 78 -1.39 8.77 6.54
N GLY A 79 -0.11 8.62 6.22
CA GLY A 79 1.00 8.86 7.16
C GLY A 79 1.36 7.65 8.02
N GLN A 80 0.69 6.52 7.86
CA GLN A 80 1.06 5.28 8.54
C GLN A 80 1.87 4.34 7.64
N ILE A 81 2.67 3.50 8.27
CA ILE A 81 3.47 2.45 7.63
C ILE A 81 3.29 1.13 8.38
N LEU A 82 3.38 0.03 7.66
CA LEU A 82 3.44 -1.32 8.21
C LEU A 82 4.91 -1.76 8.21
N VAL A 83 5.41 -2.18 9.37
CA VAL A 83 6.79 -2.60 9.57
C VAL A 83 6.77 -4.02 10.13
N ASP A 84 7.63 -4.89 9.60
CA ASP A 84 7.73 -6.28 10.03
C ASP A 84 8.12 -6.39 11.51
N ASP A 85 7.47 -7.31 12.23
CA ASP A 85 7.68 -7.62 13.66
C ASP A 85 7.60 -6.41 14.62
N VAL A 86 6.93 -5.34 14.18
CA VAL A 86 6.72 -4.12 14.96
C VAL A 86 5.22 -3.92 15.17
N ASN A 87 4.85 -3.48 16.39
CA ASN A 87 3.48 -3.18 16.78
C ASN A 87 2.54 -4.37 16.59
N LEU A 88 2.96 -5.54 17.09
CA LEU A 88 2.17 -6.76 17.05
C LEU A 88 0.90 -6.63 17.91
N VAL A 89 -0.23 -6.94 17.29
CA VAL A 89 -1.55 -7.01 17.93
C VAL A 89 -2.10 -8.43 17.86
N LYS A 90 -2.69 -8.89 18.97
CA LYS A 90 -3.41 -10.16 19.02
C LYS A 90 -4.78 -9.97 18.37
N LYS A 91 -5.05 -10.70 17.30
CA LYS A 91 -6.33 -10.70 16.59
C LYS A 91 -6.96 -12.09 16.69
N ALA A 92 -8.12 -12.15 17.33
CA ALA A 92 -8.95 -13.35 17.30
C ALA A 92 -9.66 -13.45 15.94
N ILE A 93 -9.42 -14.54 15.22
CA ILE A 93 -10.10 -14.85 13.95
C ILE A 93 -11.21 -15.85 14.23
N LYS A 94 -12.42 -15.47 13.82
CA LYS A 94 -13.60 -16.35 13.86
C LYS A 94 -13.42 -17.49 12.85
N PRO A 95 -13.93 -18.69 13.18
CA PRO A 95 -13.96 -19.81 12.24
C PRO A 95 -14.71 -19.40 10.96
N LYS A 96 -14.22 -19.83 9.80
CA LYS A 96 -14.92 -19.67 8.53
C LYS A 96 -15.58 -20.99 8.17
N SER A 97 -16.89 -20.97 7.93
CA SER A 97 -17.60 -22.12 7.37
C SER A 97 -17.33 -22.17 5.88
N THR A 98 -16.49 -23.09 5.42
CA THR A 98 -16.32 -23.41 4.00
C THR A 98 -17.43 -24.38 3.58
N MET A 99 -17.98 -24.23 2.37
CA MET A 99 -19.08 -25.05 1.82
C MET A 99 -18.78 -26.56 1.70
N GLY A 100 -17.61 -27.03 2.15
CA GLY A 100 -17.10 -28.40 1.97
C GLY A 100 -16.87 -29.20 3.27
N GLY A 101 -17.49 -28.82 4.39
CA GLY A 101 -17.64 -29.70 5.56
C GLY A 101 -16.49 -29.71 6.59
N GLU A 102 -15.34 -29.10 6.31
CA GLU A 102 -14.29 -28.91 7.33
C GLU A 102 -14.45 -27.54 8.01
N GLU A 103 -14.96 -27.55 9.24
CA GLU A 103 -15.01 -26.34 10.08
C GLU A 103 -13.59 -25.97 10.56
N GLU A 104 -13.04 -24.87 10.05
CA GLU A 104 -11.79 -24.33 10.57
C GLU A 104 -11.98 -23.85 12.02
N ARG A 105 -11.17 -24.32 12.97
CA ARG A 105 -11.21 -23.82 14.35
C ARG A 105 -10.82 -22.34 14.43
N GLY A 106 -11.45 -21.60 15.34
CA GLY A 106 -11.06 -20.23 15.67
C GLY A 106 -9.62 -20.16 16.17
N LYS A 107 -8.85 -19.14 15.74
CA LYS A 107 -7.43 -18.98 16.10
C LYS A 107 -7.10 -17.56 16.53
N ILE A 108 -6.20 -17.43 17.50
CA ILE A 108 -5.60 -16.14 17.89
C ILE A 108 -4.32 -15.99 17.08
N ILE A 109 -4.29 -15.01 16.17
CA ILE A 109 -3.08 -14.70 15.40
C ILE A 109 -2.43 -13.43 15.95
N LEU A 110 -1.11 -13.35 15.82
CA LEU A 110 -0.38 -12.10 15.94
C LEU A 110 -0.31 -11.49 14.54
N THR A 111 -0.59 -10.19 14.44
CA THR A 111 -0.47 -9.45 13.18
C THR A 111 0.14 -8.10 13.46
N GLU A 112 0.97 -7.63 12.55
CA GLU A 112 1.57 -6.30 12.60
C GLU A 112 0.48 -5.24 12.42
N ALA A 113 0.55 -4.17 13.21
CA ALA A 113 -0.33 -3.02 13.07
C ALA A 113 0.46 -1.79 12.60
N PRO A 114 -0.17 -0.89 11.81
CA PRO A 114 0.54 0.28 11.29
C PRO A 114 1.04 1.21 12.40
N ILE A 115 2.23 1.78 12.20
CA ILE A 115 2.84 2.82 13.02
C ILE A 115 2.95 4.13 12.22
N HIS A 116 2.96 5.28 12.87
CA HIS A 116 3.13 6.56 12.19
C HIS A 116 4.55 6.73 11.65
N HIS A 117 4.70 7.23 10.42
CA HIS A 117 6.01 7.32 9.75
C HIS A 117 7.03 8.18 10.51
N SER A 118 6.59 9.18 11.29
CA SER A 118 7.48 10.04 12.09
C SER A 118 8.19 9.30 13.22
N ASN A 119 7.66 8.15 13.65
CA ASN A 119 8.22 7.37 14.76
C ASN A 119 9.32 6.41 14.30
N VAL A 120 9.73 6.49 13.03
CA VAL A 120 10.79 5.64 12.48
C VAL A 120 11.86 6.45 11.76
N MET A 121 13.09 5.95 11.85
CA MET A 121 14.26 6.48 11.13
C MET A 121 14.90 5.39 10.29
N LEU A 122 15.53 5.78 9.19
CA LEU A 122 16.24 4.84 8.32
C LEU A 122 17.46 4.29 9.06
N PHE A 123 17.66 2.99 8.92
CA PHE A 123 18.72 2.25 9.58
C PHE A 123 19.68 1.68 8.53
N SER A 124 20.97 1.98 8.68
CA SER A 124 22.01 1.33 7.89
C SER A 124 22.32 -0.03 8.52
N LYS A 125 22.11 -1.12 7.77
CA LYS A 125 22.54 -2.47 8.19
C LYS A 125 24.06 -2.59 8.26
N THR A 126 24.79 -1.85 7.42
CA THR A 126 26.25 -1.93 7.30
C THR A 126 26.96 -1.27 8.48
N LYS A 127 26.49 -0.09 8.90
CA LYS A 127 27.14 0.71 9.96
C LYS A 127 26.36 0.72 11.27
N GLU A 128 25.22 0.02 11.33
CA GLU A 128 24.33 -0.08 12.50
C GLU A 128 23.87 1.27 13.09
N VAL A 129 23.85 2.30 12.25
CA VAL A 129 23.53 3.67 12.66
C VAL A 129 22.20 4.11 12.06
N VAL A 130 21.39 4.78 12.90
CA VAL A 130 20.21 5.51 12.45
C VAL A 130 20.58 6.88 11.89
N SER A 131 20.00 7.21 10.74
CA SER A 131 20.26 8.48 10.06
C SER A 131 19.00 9.10 9.46
N ARG A 132 19.02 10.43 9.33
CA ARG A 132 18.07 11.17 8.49
C ARG A 132 18.37 10.93 7.02
N VAL A 133 17.37 11.19 6.16
CA VAL A 133 17.49 11.10 4.70
C VAL A 133 17.93 12.43 4.11
N GLY A 134 18.87 12.38 3.17
CA GLY A 134 19.25 13.46 2.27
C GLY A 134 18.95 13.10 0.82
N HIS A 135 19.04 14.08 -0.08
CA HIS A 135 18.88 13.89 -1.52
C HIS A 135 20.10 14.39 -2.29
N LYS A 136 20.56 13.62 -3.28
CA LYS A 136 21.66 13.99 -4.18
C LYS A 136 21.28 13.68 -5.62
N VAL A 137 21.69 14.51 -6.56
CA VAL A 137 21.50 14.25 -7.99
C VAL A 137 22.79 13.66 -8.55
N VAL A 138 22.70 12.48 -9.16
CA VAL A 138 23.83 11.79 -9.81
C VAL A 138 23.35 11.33 -11.19
N GLY A 139 24.03 11.76 -12.25
CA GLY A 139 23.67 11.39 -13.63
C GLY A 139 22.23 11.75 -14.02
N GLY A 140 21.71 12.89 -13.52
CA GLY A 140 20.33 13.34 -13.76
C GLY A 140 19.25 12.64 -12.92
N LYS A 141 19.59 11.62 -12.12
CA LYS A 141 18.66 10.93 -11.23
C LYS A 141 18.79 11.44 -9.79
N LYS A 142 17.66 11.74 -9.14
CA LYS A 142 17.61 12.20 -7.74
C LYS A 142 17.55 10.99 -6.79
N LEU A 143 18.68 10.69 -6.17
CA LEU A 143 18.85 9.59 -5.24
C LEU A 143 18.62 10.03 -3.78
N ARG A 144 18.24 9.07 -2.93
CA ARG A 144 18.20 9.24 -1.47
C ARG A 144 19.47 8.69 -0.87
N TYR A 145 20.02 9.36 0.14
CA TYR A 145 21.17 8.87 0.89
C TYR A 145 21.00 9.09 2.39
N LEU A 146 21.73 8.35 3.20
CA LEU A 146 21.79 8.52 4.64
C LEU A 146 22.82 9.60 4.98
N VAL A 147 22.37 10.68 5.64
CA VAL A 147 23.23 11.84 5.95
C VAL A 147 24.48 11.47 6.77
N LYS A 148 24.36 10.56 7.74
CA LYS A 148 25.50 10.18 8.60
C LYS A 148 26.49 9.25 7.91
N THR A 149 26.01 8.33 7.08
CA THR A 149 26.84 7.25 6.53
C THR A 149 27.27 7.50 5.09
N GLY A 150 26.58 8.40 4.38
CA GLY A 150 26.76 8.64 2.95
C GLY A 150 26.17 7.56 2.05
N GLU A 151 25.61 6.49 2.62
CA GLU A 151 25.11 5.34 1.86
C GLU A 151 23.87 5.72 1.05
N VAL A 152 23.87 5.32 -0.22
CA VAL A 152 22.73 5.50 -1.12
C VAL A 152 21.70 4.42 -0.84
N LEU A 153 20.44 4.83 -0.68
CA LEU A 153 19.34 3.91 -0.48
C LEU A 153 18.85 3.37 -1.82
N GLN A 154 18.52 2.08 -1.86
CA GLN A 154 17.96 1.44 -3.05
C GLN A 154 16.67 2.13 -3.50
N GLU A 155 16.53 2.29 -4.82
CA GLU A 155 15.28 2.75 -5.42
C GLU A 155 14.40 1.54 -5.73
N VAL A 156 13.24 1.46 -5.09
CA VAL A 156 12.19 0.55 -5.53
C VAL A 156 11.74 1.01 -6.92
N PRO A 157 11.74 0.14 -7.95
CA PRO A 157 11.24 0.51 -9.27
C PRO A 157 9.79 0.97 -9.13
N ARG A 158 9.47 2.14 -9.70
CA ARG A 158 8.06 2.57 -9.79
C ARG A 158 7.34 1.53 -10.65
N LYS A 159 6.25 0.95 -10.17
CA LYS A 159 5.35 0.16 -11.02
C LYS A 159 4.92 1.05 -12.19
N VAL A 160 5.50 0.80 -13.36
CA VAL A 160 5.07 1.43 -14.61
C VAL A 160 3.67 0.87 -14.89
N GLN A 161 2.69 1.73 -15.11
CA GLN A 161 1.37 1.26 -15.52
C GLN A 161 1.52 0.62 -16.90
N PRO A 162 1.00 -0.59 -17.14
CA PRO A 162 1.02 -1.17 -18.47
C PRO A 162 0.31 -0.18 -19.42
N GLN A 163 1.01 0.22 -20.49
CA GLN A 163 0.40 0.99 -21.56
C GLN A 163 -0.65 0.08 -22.20
N LYS A 164 -1.88 0.58 -22.37
CA LYS A 164 -2.89 -0.12 -23.16
C LYS A 164 -2.36 -0.20 -24.58
N GLU A 165 -2.04 -1.40 -25.04
CA GLU A 165 -1.92 -1.70 -26.47
C GLU A 165 -3.33 -1.69 -27.05
N GLU A 166 -3.79 -0.52 -27.47
CA GLU A 166 -4.82 -0.37 -28.49
C GLU A 166 -4.04 -0.01 -29.77
N ASP A 167 -4.40 -0.59 -30.92
CA ASP A 167 -3.87 -0.36 -32.28
C ASP A 167 -2.93 -1.46 -32.85
N ALA A 168 -3.48 -2.66 -33.11
CA ALA A 168 -2.94 -3.58 -34.13
C ALA A 168 -4.02 -4.56 -34.65
N GLU A 169 -5.17 -4.05 -35.10
CA GLU A 169 -6.14 -4.84 -35.87
C GLU A 169 -6.76 -3.91 -36.93
N ALA A 170 -5.93 -3.45 -37.87
CA ALA A 170 -6.37 -2.69 -39.04
C ALA A 170 -5.35 -2.81 -40.17
N SER A 171 -5.23 -4.01 -40.76
CA SER A 171 -4.76 -4.22 -42.13
C SER A 171 -4.71 -5.72 -42.47
N ASP A 172 -5.88 -6.34 -42.67
CA ASP A 172 -5.98 -7.46 -43.61
C ASP A 172 -6.68 -6.88 -44.84
N GLU A 173 -5.88 -6.57 -45.87
CA GLU A 173 -6.32 -6.41 -47.27
C GLU A 173 -6.37 -7.78 -47.95
#